data_AF-A0A1F1GG64-F1
#
_entry.id   AF-A0A1F1GG64-F1
#
_cell.length_a   1.000
_cell.length_b   1.000
_cell.length_c   1.000
_cell.angle_alpha   90.00
_cell.angle_beta   90.00
_cell.angle_gamma   90.00
#
_symmetry.space_group_name_H-M   'P 1'
#
loop_
_entity.id
_entity.type
_entity.pdbx_description
1 polymer ?
#
loop_
_entity_poly.entity_id
_entity_poly.type
_entity_poly.pdbx_seq_one_letter_code
_entity_poly.pdbx_strand_id
1 'polypeptide(L)'
;MYIPIPGMSHLQLYAAPQRIRYESEPTAADLATREEIRGLVVIVVEVAASLRPLSHLDSARFAPEISTHIRAWKKAQPADRSRGRIALSSLHARANGEYFGSAVIGGQQRAFTGSASGRHLRSFRMLTVGPRTPL
;
A
#
# COMPACT_ATOMS: atom_id res chain seq x y z
N MET A 1 21.15 -22.48 -15.52
CA MET A 1 22.21 -22.10 -16.50
C MET A 1 23.08 -21.03 -15.85
N TYR A 2 24.40 -21.10 -15.97
CA TYR A 2 25.29 -20.07 -15.44
C TYR A 2 25.62 -19.05 -16.53
N ILE A 3 25.44 -17.76 -16.22
CA ILE A 3 25.66 -16.64 -17.14
C ILE A 3 26.90 -15.88 -16.66
N PRO A 4 27.92 -15.66 -17.50
CA PRO A 4 29.11 -14.90 -17.11
C PRO A 4 28.74 -13.44 -16.79
N ILE A 5 29.37 -12.87 -15.77
CA ILE A 5 29.22 -11.45 -15.42
C ILE A 5 30.33 -10.66 -16.14
N PRO A 6 30.01 -9.70 -17.02
CA PRO A 6 31.03 -8.92 -17.72
C PRO A 6 31.99 -8.22 -16.75
N GLY A 7 33.29 -8.28 -17.04
CA GLY A 7 34.34 -7.68 -16.20
C GLY A 7 34.79 -8.51 -15.00
N MET A 8 34.21 -9.71 -14.79
CA MET A 8 34.58 -10.62 -13.70
C MET A 8 34.96 -12.00 -14.26
N SER A 9 36.24 -12.37 -14.14
CA SER A 9 36.76 -13.62 -14.73
C SER A 9 36.33 -14.90 -14.01
N HIS A 10 35.95 -14.81 -12.73
CA HIS A 10 35.65 -15.97 -11.88
C HIS A 10 34.23 -16.00 -11.34
N LEU A 11 33.40 -15.01 -11.65
CA LEU A 11 32.03 -14.95 -11.15
C LEU A 11 31.03 -15.29 -12.26
N GLN A 12 30.08 -16.14 -11.92
CA GLN A 12 28.97 -16.51 -12.80
C GLN A 12 27.65 -16.35 -12.05
N LEU A 13 26.65 -15.79 -12.73
CA LEU A 13 25.30 -15.66 -12.22
C LEU A 13 24.51 -16.93 -12.54
N TYR A 14 24.04 -17.61 -11.49
CA TYR A 14 23.11 -18.73 -11.68
C TYR A 14 21.73 -18.19 -12.11
N ALA A 15 21.36 -18.45 -13.36
CA ALA A 15 20.00 -18.27 -13.85
C ALA A 15 19.23 -19.59 -13.72
N ALA A 16 18.33 -19.65 -12.74
CA ALA A 16 17.42 -20.77 -12.57
C ALA A 16 16.55 -20.96 -13.84
N PRO A 17 16.41 -22.19 -14.38
CA PRO A 17 15.62 -22.46 -15.59
C PRO A 17 14.15 -22.07 -15.44
N GLN A 18 13.61 -22.20 -14.23
CA GLN A 18 12.30 -21.71 -13.84
C GLN A 18 12.52 -20.58 -12.84
N ARG A 19 12.29 -19.34 -13.28
CA ARG A 19 12.10 -18.25 -12.32
C ARG A 19 10.79 -18.54 -11.60
N ILE A 20 10.87 -18.87 -10.32
CA ILE A 20 9.67 -18.95 -9.47
C ILE A 20 9.08 -17.55 -9.44
N ARG A 21 8.01 -17.33 -10.22
CA ARG A 21 7.17 -16.16 -10.07
C ARG A 21 6.27 -16.43 -8.87
N TYR A 22 6.54 -15.76 -7.76
CA TYR A 22 5.67 -15.76 -6.58
C TYR A 22 4.40 -14.92 -6.78
N GLU A 23 4.13 -14.45 -8.00
CA GLU A 23 2.91 -13.76 -8.36
C GLU A 23 1.75 -14.76 -8.37
N SER A 24 1.13 -14.98 -7.22
CA SER A 24 -0.16 -15.64 -7.18
C SER A 24 -1.16 -14.76 -7.91
N GLU A 25 -1.76 -15.30 -8.95
CA GLU A 25 -2.89 -14.65 -9.62
C GLU A 25 -4.02 -14.42 -8.60
N PRO A 26 -4.68 -13.25 -8.62
CA PRO A 26 -5.81 -12.99 -7.72
C PRO A 26 -6.93 -13.98 -8.01
N THR A 27 -7.43 -14.64 -6.97
CA THR A 27 -8.63 -15.47 -7.07
C THR A 27 -9.87 -14.58 -7.22
N ALA A 28 -11.00 -15.16 -7.66
CA ALA A 28 -12.28 -14.43 -7.72
C ALA A 28 -12.68 -13.86 -6.35
N ALA A 29 -12.38 -14.60 -5.26
CA ALA A 29 -12.62 -14.14 -3.89
C ALA A 29 -11.72 -12.93 -3.54
N ASP A 30 -10.44 -12.95 -3.92
CA ASP A 30 -9.54 -11.81 -3.72
C ASP A 30 -10.04 -10.55 -4.42
N LEU A 31 -10.55 -10.70 -5.66
CA LEU A 31 -11.12 -9.60 -6.42
C LEU A 31 -12.41 -9.07 -5.78
N ALA A 32 -13.28 -9.95 -5.29
CA ALA A 32 -14.49 -9.56 -4.58
C ALA A 32 -14.17 -8.76 -3.31
N THR A 33 -13.24 -9.26 -2.48
CA THR A 33 -12.77 -8.54 -1.28
C THR A 33 -12.15 -7.19 -1.67
N ARG A 34 -11.37 -7.14 -2.75
CA ARG A 34 -10.77 -5.88 -3.25
C ARG A 34 -11.84 -4.84 -3.56
N GLU A 35 -12.85 -5.19 -4.34
CA GLU A 35 -13.91 -4.24 -4.71
C GLU A 35 -14.74 -3.82 -3.50
N GLU A 36 -15.00 -4.73 -2.56
CA GLU A 36 -15.74 -4.45 -1.32
C GLU A 36 -15.04 -3.36 -0.46
N ILE A 37 -13.72 -3.46 -0.31
CA ILE A 37 -12.95 -2.55 0.55
C ILE A 37 -12.46 -1.29 -0.17
N ARG A 38 -12.45 -1.28 -1.51
CA ARG A 38 -11.83 -0.22 -2.33
C ARG A 38 -12.28 1.18 -1.94
N GLY A 39 -13.58 1.38 -1.77
CA GLY A 39 -14.14 2.68 -1.39
C GLY A 39 -13.67 3.15 -0.01
N LEU A 40 -13.55 2.22 0.95
CA LEU A 40 -13.07 2.53 2.30
C LEU A 40 -11.59 2.90 2.30
N VAL A 41 -10.77 2.16 1.54
CA VAL A 41 -9.33 2.47 1.39
C VAL A 41 -9.13 3.84 0.75
N VAL A 42 -9.92 4.18 -0.27
CA VAL A 42 -9.88 5.52 -0.91
C VAL A 42 -10.18 6.62 0.11
N ILE A 43 -11.20 6.45 0.95
CA ILE A 43 -11.51 7.42 2.02
C ILE A 43 -10.32 7.62 2.96
N VAL A 44 -9.67 6.54 3.40
CA VAL A 44 -8.49 6.65 4.29
C VAL A 44 -7.35 7.42 3.61
N VAL A 45 -7.09 7.15 2.33
CA VAL A 45 -6.06 7.84 1.54
C VAL A 45 -6.40 9.33 1.37
N GLU A 46 -7.65 9.67 1.08
CA GLU A 46 -8.10 11.06 0.96
C GLU A 46 -8.00 11.81 2.29
N VAL A 47 -8.32 11.17 3.42
CA VAL A 47 -8.15 11.74 4.76
C VAL A 47 -6.67 11.94 5.10
N ALA A 48 -5.82 10.96 4.77
CA ALA A 48 -4.37 11.05 4.93
C ALA A 48 -3.79 12.25 4.17
N ALA A 49 -4.31 12.50 2.97
CA ALA A 49 -3.92 13.60 2.12
C ALA A 49 -4.69 14.91 2.36
N SER A 50 -5.50 14.97 3.42
CA SER A 50 -6.26 16.16 3.83
C SER A 50 -7.31 16.65 2.82
N LEU A 51 -7.79 15.80 1.92
CA LEU A 51 -8.95 16.11 1.07
C LEU A 51 -10.29 15.87 1.77
N ARG A 52 -10.29 15.03 2.80
CA ARG A 52 -11.45 14.77 3.65
C ARG A 52 -11.10 15.02 5.12
N PRO A 53 -12.08 15.44 5.93
CA PRO A 53 -11.87 15.60 7.36
C PRO A 53 -11.70 14.24 8.04
N LEU A 54 -10.96 14.22 9.16
CA LEU A 54 -10.70 13.00 9.93
C LEU A 54 -11.99 12.36 10.46
N SER A 55 -13.08 13.13 10.64
CA SER A 55 -14.39 12.66 11.06
C SER A 55 -15.06 11.68 10.10
N HIS A 56 -14.61 11.60 8.84
CA HIS A 56 -15.10 10.60 7.88
C HIS A 56 -14.58 9.19 8.16
N LEU A 57 -13.60 9.05 9.07
CA LEU A 57 -13.16 7.77 9.62
C LEU A 57 -14.03 7.40 10.83
N ASP A 58 -15.32 7.18 10.59
CA ASP A 58 -16.29 6.82 11.62
C ASP A 58 -16.10 5.38 12.14
N SER A 59 -16.53 5.13 13.37
CA SER A 59 -16.37 3.83 14.03
C SER A 59 -17.23 2.71 13.43
N ALA A 60 -18.25 3.02 12.63
CA ALA A 60 -19.08 1.99 12.02
C ALA A 60 -18.31 1.27 10.89
N ARG A 61 -17.44 1.99 10.17
CA ARG A 61 -16.71 1.46 9.01
C ARG A 61 -15.20 1.33 9.23
N PHE A 62 -14.66 1.99 10.26
CA PHE A 62 -13.23 2.03 10.53
C PHE A 62 -12.95 1.78 12.00
N ALA A 63 -11.97 0.91 12.27
CA ALA A 63 -11.46 0.77 13.62
C ALA A 63 -10.85 2.10 14.13
N PRO A 64 -11.09 2.50 15.39
CA PRO A 64 -10.65 3.80 15.92
C PRO A 64 -9.14 4.05 15.77
N GLU A 65 -8.33 2.99 15.84
CA GLU A 65 -6.88 2.99 15.71
C GLU A 65 -6.42 3.53 14.35
N ILE A 66 -7.25 3.38 13.31
CA ILE A 66 -6.98 3.92 11.97
C ILE A 66 -6.93 5.45 12.04
N SER A 67 -7.92 6.08 12.67
CA SER A 67 -7.97 7.54 12.81
C SER A 67 -6.77 8.08 13.60
N THR A 68 -6.39 7.35 14.67
CA THR A 68 -5.23 7.66 15.50
C THR A 68 -3.92 7.55 14.71
N HIS A 69 -3.75 6.47 13.94
CA HIS A 69 -2.58 6.28 13.07
C HIS A 69 -2.48 7.38 12.02
N ILE A 70 -3.57 7.68 11.31
CA ILE A 70 -3.56 8.71 10.26
C ILE A 70 -3.26 10.09 10.86
N ARG A 71 -3.82 10.43 12.02
CA ARG A 71 -3.49 11.68 12.72
C ARG A 71 -2.00 11.78 13.04
N ALA A 72 -1.42 10.74 13.63
CA ALA A 72 0.00 10.69 13.97
C ALA A 72 0.89 10.77 12.72
N TRP A 73 0.56 10.00 11.68
CA TRP A 73 1.29 9.96 10.43
C TRP A 73 1.28 11.32 9.71
N LYS A 74 0.14 12.02 9.69
CA LYS A 74 0.04 13.37 9.13
C LYS A 74 0.92 14.37 9.88
N LYS A 75 0.97 14.29 11.22
CA LYS A 75 1.83 15.15 12.05
C LYS A 75 3.32 14.91 11.79
N ALA A 76 3.71 13.69 11.47
CA ALA A 76 5.09 13.33 11.15
C ALA A 76 5.54 13.78 9.74
N GLN A 77 4.61 14.19 8.88
CA GLN A 77 4.94 14.63 7.52
C GLN A 77 5.21 16.14 7.46
N PRO A 78 6.19 16.60 6.64
CA PRO A 78 6.36 18.01 6.36
C PRO A 78 5.09 18.62 5.77
N ALA A 79 4.71 19.82 6.22
CA ALA A 79 3.46 20.48 5.84
C ALA A 79 3.24 20.61 4.32
N ASP A 80 4.32 20.75 3.56
CA ASP A 80 4.30 20.91 2.11
C ASP A 80 4.05 19.58 1.36
N ARG A 81 4.46 18.44 1.95
CA ARG A 81 4.37 17.11 1.31
C ARG A 81 3.01 16.43 1.45
N SER A 82 2.08 17.05 2.16
CA SER A 82 0.75 16.50 2.41
C SER A 82 -0.34 17.11 1.52
N ARG A 83 0.02 18.10 0.68
CA ARG A 83 -0.90 18.79 -0.23
C ARG A 83 -0.51 18.45 -1.67
N GLY A 84 -1.48 18.02 -2.49
CA GLY A 84 -1.24 17.77 -3.91
C GLY A 84 -2.05 16.61 -4.48
N ARG A 85 -1.73 16.23 -5.72
CA ARG A 85 -2.41 15.16 -6.47
C ARG A 85 -2.44 13.86 -5.66
N ILE A 86 -3.63 13.26 -5.59
CA ILE A 86 -3.84 11.96 -4.97
C ILE A 86 -4.30 10.96 -6.02
N ALA A 87 -3.68 9.79 -6.00
CA ALA A 87 -4.06 8.67 -6.83
C ALA A 87 -3.80 7.38 -6.07
N LEU A 88 -4.80 6.51 -5.99
CA LEU A 88 -4.60 5.13 -5.59
C LEU A 88 -3.89 4.41 -6.75
N SER A 89 -2.61 4.09 -6.58
CA SER A 89 -1.78 3.48 -7.63
C SER A 89 -2.03 1.98 -7.75
N SER A 90 -2.16 1.30 -6.61
CA SER A 90 -2.45 -0.12 -6.55
C SER A 90 -3.24 -0.47 -5.30
N LEU A 91 -4.08 -1.48 -5.41
CA LEU A 91 -4.77 -2.12 -4.30
C LEU A 91 -4.85 -3.61 -4.57
N HIS A 92 -4.31 -4.39 -3.65
CA HIS A 92 -4.37 -5.83 -3.63
C HIS A 92 -5.10 -6.25 -2.36
N ALA A 93 -5.94 -7.25 -2.46
CA ALA A 93 -6.62 -7.85 -1.33
C ALA A 93 -6.48 -9.37 -1.40
N ARG A 94 -6.69 -10.01 -0.27
CA ARG A 94 -6.77 -11.45 -0.09
C ARG A 94 -8.15 -11.80 0.47
N ALA A 95 -8.66 -12.98 0.14
CA ALA A 95 -9.95 -13.47 0.60
C ALA A 95 -10.08 -13.51 2.15
N ASN A 96 -8.96 -13.59 2.87
CA ASN A 96 -8.92 -13.52 4.33
C ASN A 96 -9.11 -12.09 4.89
N GLY A 97 -9.26 -11.08 4.03
CA GLY A 97 -9.43 -9.67 4.39
C GLY A 97 -8.15 -8.86 4.49
N GLU A 98 -6.96 -9.45 4.30
CA GLU A 98 -5.71 -8.69 4.23
C GLU A 98 -5.65 -7.88 2.94
N TYR A 99 -5.10 -6.67 3.01
CA TYR A 99 -4.91 -5.84 1.84
C TYR A 99 -3.67 -4.97 1.94
N PHE A 100 -3.13 -4.62 0.79
CA PHE A 100 -1.95 -3.76 0.68
C PHE A 100 -1.93 -3.07 -0.67
N GLY A 101 -1.14 -2.01 -0.77
CA GLY A 101 -1.07 -1.26 -2.01
C GLY A 101 -0.20 -0.04 -1.88
N SER A 102 -0.37 0.86 -2.85
CA SER A 102 0.31 2.14 -2.84
C SER A 102 -0.58 3.25 -3.36
N ALA A 103 -0.35 4.45 -2.85
CA ALA A 103 -1.00 5.66 -3.29
C ALA A 103 0.04 6.77 -3.46
N VAL A 104 -0.19 7.65 -4.42
CA VAL A 104 0.56 8.91 -4.51
C VAL A 104 -0.12 9.94 -3.63
N ILE A 105 0.63 10.56 -2.72
CA ILE A 105 0.17 11.66 -1.86
C ILE A 105 1.24 12.76 -1.93
N GLY A 106 0.86 13.97 -2.35
CA GLY A 106 1.79 15.09 -2.46
C GLY A 106 2.99 14.79 -3.39
N GLY A 107 2.73 14.06 -4.49
CA GLY A 107 3.75 13.65 -5.45
C GLY A 107 4.69 12.53 -4.97
N GLN A 108 4.49 11.99 -3.77
CA GLN A 108 5.29 10.89 -3.23
C GLN A 108 4.49 9.60 -3.23
N GLN A 109 5.08 8.51 -3.73
CA GLN A 109 4.49 7.19 -3.62
C GLN A 109 4.63 6.68 -2.17
N ARG A 110 3.49 6.36 -1.55
CA ARG A 110 3.38 5.83 -0.19
C ARG A 110 2.74 4.46 -0.26
N ALA A 111 3.40 3.48 0.32
CA ALA A 111 2.83 2.15 0.48
C ALA A 111 1.90 2.11 1.70
N PHE A 112 0.92 1.22 1.69
CA PHE A 112 0.06 0.96 2.84
C PHE A 112 -0.29 -0.52 2.92
N THR A 113 -0.71 -0.93 4.11
CA THR A 113 -1.20 -2.29 4.40
C THR A 113 -2.30 -2.23 5.45
N GLY A 114 -3.11 -3.27 5.55
CA GLY A 114 -4.15 -3.39 6.56
C GLY A 114 -4.94 -4.68 6.46
N SER A 115 -6.00 -4.75 7.25
CA SER A 115 -6.93 -5.87 7.28
C SER A 115 -8.37 -5.36 7.38
N ALA A 116 -9.29 -6.10 6.79
CA ALA A 116 -10.71 -5.81 6.71
C ALA A 116 -11.54 -7.04 7.07
N SER A 117 -12.80 -6.80 7.41
CA SER A 117 -13.82 -7.83 7.59
C SER A 117 -15.09 -7.30 6.98
N GLY A 118 -15.39 -7.78 5.77
CA GLY A 118 -16.41 -7.20 4.90
C GLY A 118 -16.17 -5.70 4.69
N ARG A 119 -17.24 -4.90 4.88
CA ARG A 119 -17.22 -3.44 4.75
C ARG A 119 -16.71 -2.67 5.99
N HIS A 120 -15.86 -3.31 6.79
CA HIS A 120 -15.24 -2.68 7.95
C HIS A 120 -13.71 -2.86 7.92
N LEU A 121 -12.96 -1.76 7.91
CA LEU A 121 -11.50 -1.80 7.98
C LEU A 121 -11.07 -1.95 9.45
N ARG A 122 -10.48 -3.11 9.78
CA ARG A 122 -9.98 -3.42 11.13
C ARG A 122 -8.63 -2.80 11.42
N SER A 123 -7.79 -2.65 10.39
CA SER A 123 -6.51 -1.99 10.52
C SER A 123 -6.12 -1.31 9.21
N PHE A 124 -5.34 -0.24 9.32
CA PHE A 124 -4.71 0.45 8.20
C PHE A 124 -3.41 1.09 8.70
N ARG A 125 -2.32 0.86 7.99
CA ARG A 125 -1.01 1.46 8.24
C ARG A 125 -0.45 2.01 6.94
N MET A 126 -0.26 3.32 6.95
CA MET A 126 0.60 3.98 5.96
C MET A 126 2.06 3.69 6.31
N LEU A 127 2.83 3.20 5.35
CA LEU A 127 4.23 2.87 5.52
C LEU A 127 5.10 4.08 5.20
N THR A 128 6.02 4.40 6.10
CA THR A 128 7.10 5.34 5.84
C THR A 128 8.17 4.60 5.05
N VAL A 129 8.10 4.67 3.72
CA VAL A 129 9.22 4.23 2.89
C VAL A 129 10.34 5.24 3.10
N GLY A 130 11.53 4.77 3.51
CA GLY A 130 12.74 5.59 3.61
C GLY A 130 13.06 6.29 2.28
N PRO A 131 14.02 7.22 2.26
CA PRO A 131 14.41 7.87 1.00
C PRO A 131 14.75 6.80 -0.04
N ARG A 132 14.13 6.88 -1.22
CA ARG A 132 14.53 6.09 -2.38
C ARG A 132 15.99 6.44 -2.65
N THR A 133 16.91 5.52 -2.38
CA THR A 133 18.26 5.62 -2.91
C THR A 133 18.13 5.57 -4.42
N PRO A 134 18.54 6.62 -5.17
CA PRO A 134 18.64 6.48 -6.62
C PRO A 134 19.65 5.37 -6.91
N LEU A 135 19.26 4.46 -7.81
CA LEU A 135 20.14 3.44 -8.40
C LEU A 135 21.21 4.12 -9.27
#